data_AF-A0A4S2L6M5-F1
#
_entry.id   AF-A0A4S2L6M5-F1
#
_cell.length_a   1.000
_cell.length_b   1.000
_cell.length_c   1.000
_cell.angle_alpha   90.00
_cell.angle_beta   90.00
_cell.angle_gamma   90.00
#
_symmetry.space_group_name_H-M   'P 1'
#
loop_
_entity.id
_entity.type
_entity.pdbx_description
1 polymer ?
#
loop_
_entity_poly.entity_id
_entity_poly.type
_entity_poly.pdbx_seq_one_letter_code
_entity_poly.pdbx_strand_id
1 'polypeptide(L)'
;MHVPEANAKKCWWFYCGIALVTFLYIGSIYLSKYSNYRTHLFRQEIALIDSASELQDLGDRRSYRLGSIVEYVSTTPVWRVSSVEQLYKRMSWTSMQLTLFVVLIGNSFASKPDPENSENMLKSVLFNCQPMAPRMLDKIKIPVFLYKNCFRSVSQFMTLGSIPDRVVNPTNIEVPFNVRNPTYNLSRVYLLPPKGFSNKNSLSKPCPIVRASRRESLYQTLQEWIKMANQSKILWWITYGTLLGSWRDGNMIPYDSDVDISILGSYEKRLRELATDRKAIQKGKFNLVTRPGEHCVTSPGLRLDCNGRNVTSLQDTCSFCGPLARMFHQYGEYVDIYPVHLEVHVDVANNPIEFGYLDEGMDRDRVDPASVIFPLRTCKYMGLSVPCPNDPERFLTSVYGKEFALPKSRCSQETGKWT
;
A
#
# COMPACT_ATOMS: atom_id res chain seq x y z
N MET A 1 37.40 -17.33 -76.08
CA MET A 1 36.40 -18.38 -75.75
C MET A 1 35.18 -17.69 -75.15
N HIS A 2 34.11 -17.57 -75.93
CA HIS A 2 32.84 -17.01 -75.47
C HIS A 2 32.08 -18.06 -74.66
N VAL A 3 31.82 -17.78 -73.39
CA VAL A 3 30.83 -18.53 -72.60
C VAL A 3 29.45 -17.97 -72.97
N PRO A 4 28.47 -18.81 -73.37
CA PRO A 4 27.16 -18.29 -73.78
C PRO A 4 26.40 -17.73 -72.57
N GLU A 5 25.75 -16.57 -72.74
CA GLU A 5 24.92 -15.88 -71.72
C GLU A 5 23.82 -16.77 -71.10
N ALA A 6 23.47 -17.89 -71.75
CA ALA A 6 22.51 -18.87 -71.24
C ALA A 6 22.98 -19.58 -69.94
N ASN A 7 24.30 -19.69 -69.70
CA ASN A 7 24.84 -20.38 -68.52
C ASN A 7 24.92 -19.47 -67.28
N ALA A 8 25.09 -18.16 -67.46
CA ALA A 8 25.13 -17.20 -66.35
C ALA A 8 23.75 -17.00 -65.71
N LYS A 9 22.68 -16.94 -66.52
CA LYS A 9 21.29 -16.86 -66.02
C LYS A 9 20.89 -18.14 -65.28
N LYS A 10 21.24 -19.33 -65.78
CA LYS A 10 20.95 -20.60 -65.07
C LYS A 10 21.66 -20.69 -63.72
N CYS A 11 22.91 -20.23 -63.62
CA CYS A 11 23.62 -20.17 -62.33
C CYS A 11 22.93 -19.22 -61.34
N TRP A 12 22.51 -18.03 -61.79
CA TRP A 12 21.89 -17.03 -60.92
C TRP A 12 20.53 -17.50 -60.36
N TRP A 13 19.70 -18.17 -61.17
CA TRP A 13 18.45 -18.77 -60.69
C TRP A 13 18.68 -19.94 -59.74
N PHE A 14 19.73 -20.74 -59.95
CA PHE A 14 20.07 -21.87 -59.08
C PHE A 14 20.56 -21.38 -57.70
N TYR A 15 21.41 -20.36 -57.65
CA TYR A 15 21.89 -19.78 -56.39
C TYR A 15 20.80 -18.99 -55.63
N CYS A 16 19.95 -18.23 -56.33
CA CYS A 16 18.80 -17.55 -55.70
C CYS A 16 17.74 -18.56 -55.18
N GLY A 17 17.50 -19.64 -55.92
CA GLY A 17 16.60 -20.71 -55.51
C GLY A 17 17.11 -21.44 -54.26
N ILE A 18 18.40 -21.78 -54.22
CA ILE A 18 19.02 -22.41 -53.04
C ILE A 18 18.96 -21.50 -51.83
N ALA A 19 19.26 -20.20 -51.99
CA ALA A 19 19.20 -19.23 -50.89
C ALA A 19 17.77 -19.07 -50.34
N LEU A 20 16.75 -19.03 -51.20
CA LEU A 20 15.35 -18.94 -50.77
C LEU A 20 14.94 -20.19 -49.99
N VAL A 21 15.35 -21.38 -50.43
CA VAL A 21 15.06 -22.65 -49.75
C VAL A 21 15.77 -22.73 -48.40
N THR A 22 17.03 -22.27 -48.28
CA THR A 22 17.70 -22.19 -46.98
C THR A 22 17.05 -21.18 -46.04
N PHE A 23 16.63 -20.01 -46.52
CA PHE A 23 15.91 -19.04 -45.69
C PHE A 23 14.55 -19.56 -45.21
N LEU A 24 13.80 -20.27 -46.07
CA LEU A 24 12.53 -20.89 -45.69
C LEU A 24 12.74 -22.06 -44.71
N TYR A 25 13.80 -22.85 -44.88
CA TYR A 25 14.16 -23.94 -43.97
C TYR A 25 14.62 -23.42 -42.60
N ILE A 26 15.43 -22.36 -42.56
CA ILE A 26 15.82 -21.68 -41.31
C ILE A 26 14.59 -21.06 -40.64
N GLY A 27 13.70 -20.42 -41.41
CA GLY A 27 12.43 -19.88 -40.92
C GLY A 27 11.51 -20.97 -40.34
N SER A 28 11.43 -22.14 -40.99
CA SER A 28 10.69 -23.31 -40.50
C SER A 28 11.27 -23.88 -39.21
N ILE A 29 12.59 -24.01 -39.12
CA ILE A 29 13.27 -24.43 -37.88
C ILE A 29 13.04 -23.40 -36.77
N TYR A 30 13.12 -22.09 -37.08
CA TYR A 30 12.89 -21.04 -36.11
C TYR A 30 11.44 -21.05 -35.62
N LEU A 31 10.45 -21.18 -36.51
CA LEU A 31 9.03 -21.30 -36.18
C LEU A 31 8.72 -22.58 -35.40
N SER A 32 9.36 -23.71 -35.72
CA SER A 32 9.24 -24.97 -34.99
C SER A 32 9.82 -24.86 -33.57
N LYS A 33 11.01 -24.26 -33.42
CA LYS A 33 11.62 -23.97 -32.11
C LYS A 33 10.78 -22.99 -31.30
N TYR A 34 10.23 -21.94 -31.93
CA TYR A 34 9.38 -20.95 -31.27
C TYR A 34 8.01 -21.53 -30.87
N SER A 35 7.44 -22.41 -31.70
CA SER A 35 6.18 -23.11 -31.42
C SER A 35 6.34 -24.10 -30.24
N ASN A 36 7.47 -24.84 -30.20
CA ASN A 36 7.82 -25.72 -29.07
C ASN A 36 8.18 -24.95 -27.79
N TYR A 37 8.81 -23.77 -27.90
CA TYR A 37 9.03 -22.87 -26.75
C TYR A 37 7.71 -22.33 -26.19
N ARG A 38 6.75 -22.02 -27.07
CA ARG A 38 5.41 -21.53 -26.70
C ARG A 38 4.54 -22.62 -26.08
N THR A 39 4.74 -23.90 -26.40
CA THR A 39 4.00 -25.01 -25.77
C THR A 39 4.61 -25.46 -24.45
N HIS A 40 5.94 -25.35 -24.26
CA HIS A 40 6.58 -25.71 -22.97
C HIS A 40 6.43 -24.63 -21.88
N LEU A 41 6.41 -23.35 -22.24
CA LEU A 41 6.08 -22.25 -21.31
C LEU A 41 4.59 -22.15 -20.97
N PHE A 42 3.71 -22.84 -21.70
CA PHE A 42 2.26 -22.84 -21.46
C PHE A 42 1.80 -23.94 -20.49
N ARG A 43 2.72 -24.75 -19.94
CA ARG A 43 2.37 -25.87 -19.04
C ARG A 43 3.08 -25.88 -17.69
N GLN A 44 3.89 -24.86 -17.38
CA GLN A 44 4.23 -24.56 -15.99
C GLN A 44 3.16 -23.63 -15.45
N GLU A 45 2.32 -24.18 -14.58
CA GLU A 45 1.32 -23.56 -13.72
C GLU A 45 1.52 -22.06 -13.48
N ILE A 46 1.09 -21.24 -14.44
CA ILE A 46 0.46 -19.97 -14.11
C ILE A 46 -0.90 -20.39 -13.61
N ALA A 47 -1.01 -20.56 -12.29
CA ALA A 47 -2.24 -20.23 -11.62
C ALA A 47 -2.62 -18.85 -12.16
N LEU A 48 -3.62 -18.83 -13.03
CA LEU A 48 -4.36 -17.65 -13.47
C LEU A 48 -4.92 -17.03 -12.20
N ILE A 49 -4.09 -16.26 -11.48
CA ILE A 49 -4.55 -15.25 -10.56
C ILE A 49 -5.05 -14.15 -11.47
N ASP A 50 -6.30 -14.35 -11.88
CA ASP A 50 -7.26 -13.39 -12.39
C ASP A 50 -6.67 -12.04 -12.83
N SER A 51 -6.31 -11.92 -14.11
CA SER A 51 -5.94 -10.65 -14.74
C SER A 51 -7.11 -9.65 -14.78
N ALA A 52 -8.30 -10.03 -14.28
CA ALA A 52 -9.49 -9.18 -14.27
C ALA A 52 -9.53 -8.16 -13.12
N SER A 53 -8.61 -8.18 -12.15
CA SER A 53 -8.69 -7.32 -10.95
C SER A 53 -7.54 -6.32 -10.73
N GLU A 54 -6.63 -6.12 -11.69
CA GLU A 54 -5.45 -5.25 -11.48
C GLU A 54 -5.71 -3.75 -11.71
N LEU A 55 -6.84 -3.38 -12.33
CA LEU A 55 -7.21 -1.98 -12.52
C LEU A 55 -8.72 -1.79 -12.36
N GLN A 56 -9.13 -1.23 -11.24
CA GLN A 56 -10.55 -0.91 -10.99
C GLN A 56 -10.82 0.53 -11.42
N ASP A 57 -11.77 0.69 -12.33
CA ASP A 57 -12.28 1.98 -12.76
C ASP A 57 -13.43 2.36 -11.85
N LEU A 58 -13.28 3.50 -11.18
CA LEU A 58 -14.22 3.97 -10.17
C LEU A 58 -15.32 4.84 -10.78
N GLY A 59 -15.41 4.89 -12.13
CA GLY A 59 -16.50 5.49 -12.89
C GLY A 59 -16.59 7.00 -12.69
N ASP A 60 -17.39 7.40 -11.70
CA ASP A 60 -17.81 8.79 -11.46
C ASP A 60 -16.65 9.71 -11.06
N ARG A 61 -15.57 9.15 -10.48
CA ARG A 61 -14.42 9.93 -10.01
C ARG A 61 -13.30 10.11 -11.03
N ARG A 62 -13.42 9.52 -12.23
CA ARG A 62 -12.33 9.46 -13.24
C ARG A 62 -10.99 9.06 -12.61
N SER A 63 -11.05 8.14 -11.66
CA SER A 63 -9.89 7.63 -10.96
C SER A 63 -9.72 6.14 -11.21
N TYR A 64 -8.48 5.73 -11.36
CA TYR A 64 -8.10 4.35 -11.63
C TYR A 64 -7.27 3.85 -10.47
N ARG A 65 -7.84 2.87 -9.77
CA ARG A 65 -7.16 2.18 -8.69
C ARG A 65 -6.10 1.28 -9.30
N LEU A 66 -4.85 1.54 -8.93
CA LEU A 66 -3.76 0.69 -9.32
C LEU A 66 -3.78 -0.54 -8.40
N GLY A 67 -4.03 -1.71 -8.98
CA GLY A 67 -4.04 -2.98 -8.28
C GLY A 67 -2.64 -3.59 -8.11
N SER A 68 -2.57 -4.53 -7.16
CA SER A 68 -1.51 -5.53 -6.91
C SER A 68 -0.04 -5.10 -7.09
N ILE A 69 0.68 -5.00 -5.96
CA ILE A 69 2.12 -4.66 -5.88
C ILE A 69 2.99 -5.93 -5.95
N VAL A 70 2.56 -6.96 -6.69
CA VAL A 70 3.08 -8.33 -6.46
C VAL A 70 4.37 -8.64 -7.21
N GLU A 71 5.31 -7.70 -7.18
CA GLU A 71 6.72 -8.00 -7.42
C GLU A 71 7.52 -7.49 -6.22
N TYR A 72 8.36 -8.35 -5.65
CA TYR A 72 9.36 -7.92 -4.66
C TYR A 72 10.71 -7.87 -5.36
N VAL A 73 11.36 -6.72 -5.28
CA VAL A 73 12.78 -6.60 -5.61
C VAL A 73 13.52 -6.62 -4.29
N SER A 74 14.14 -7.77 -3.96
CA SER A 74 14.66 -8.06 -2.61
C SER A 74 13.54 -8.00 -1.56
N THR A 75 13.56 -7.04 -0.63
CA THR A 75 12.55 -6.81 0.41
C THR A 75 11.56 -5.71 0.07
N THR A 76 11.75 -5.03 -1.07
CA THR A 76 10.98 -3.84 -1.42
C THR A 76 9.81 -4.21 -2.32
N PRO A 77 8.56 -3.91 -1.92
CA PRO A 77 7.42 -4.08 -2.80
C PRO A 77 7.49 -3.07 -3.95
N VAL A 78 7.38 -3.57 -5.18
CA VAL A 78 7.32 -2.76 -6.39
C VAL A 78 6.07 -3.12 -7.18
N TRP A 79 5.60 -2.18 -7.99
CA TRP A 79 4.43 -2.42 -8.83
C TRP A 79 4.73 -3.46 -9.89
N ARG A 80 3.76 -4.31 -10.21
CA ARG A 80 3.89 -5.17 -11.38
C ARG A 80 4.02 -4.33 -12.63
N VAL A 81 4.91 -4.74 -13.53
CA VAL A 81 5.02 -4.10 -14.86
C VAL A 81 3.67 -4.21 -15.60
N SER A 82 2.94 -5.32 -15.42
CA SER A 82 1.61 -5.54 -16.00
C SER A 82 0.58 -4.50 -15.59
N SER A 83 0.62 -3.99 -14.35
CA SER A 83 -0.31 -2.97 -13.86
C SER A 83 -0.12 -1.64 -14.60
N VAL A 84 1.14 -1.22 -14.78
CA VAL A 84 1.49 0.00 -15.52
C VAL A 84 1.13 -0.14 -17.00
N GLU A 85 1.40 -1.30 -17.60
CA GLU A 85 1.01 -1.61 -18.97
C GLU A 85 -0.51 -1.56 -19.19
N GLN A 86 -1.29 -2.12 -18.26
CA GLN A 86 -2.75 -2.12 -18.33
C GLN A 86 -3.32 -0.72 -18.20
N LEU A 87 -2.81 0.09 -17.28
CA LEU A 87 -3.19 1.50 -17.16
C LEU A 87 -2.93 2.25 -18.48
N TYR A 88 -1.71 2.13 -19.03
CA TYR A 88 -1.35 2.74 -20.31
C TYR A 88 -2.30 2.32 -21.45
N LYS A 89 -2.59 1.01 -21.57
CA LYS A 89 -3.49 0.46 -22.58
C LYS A 89 -4.90 1.01 -22.44
N ARG A 90 -5.45 0.97 -21.22
CA ARG A 90 -6.83 1.35 -20.92
C ARG A 90 -7.08 2.84 -21.11
N MET A 91 -6.14 3.68 -20.68
CA MET A 91 -6.25 5.13 -20.89
C MET A 91 -6.05 5.55 -22.35
N SER A 92 -5.48 4.64 -23.16
CA SER A 92 -5.04 4.95 -24.52
C SER A 92 -4.05 6.12 -24.58
N TRP A 93 -3.14 6.17 -23.61
CA TRP A 93 -2.21 7.28 -23.45
C TRP A 93 -1.26 7.45 -24.63
N THR A 94 -0.99 8.71 -24.98
CA THR A 94 0.14 9.09 -25.82
C THR A 94 1.46 8.97 -25.04
N SER A 95 2.58 9.05 -25.75
CA SER A 95 3.92 9.17 -25.15
C SER A 95 4.03 10.34 -24.17
N MET A 96 3.38 11.46 -24.50
CA MET A 96 3.37 12.66 -23.65
C MET A 96 2.58 12.43 -22.36
N GLN A 97 1.41 11.78 -22.44
CA GLN A 97 0.62 11.44 -21.25
C GLN A 97 1.32 10.41 -20.35
N LEU A 98 1.98 9.42 -20.94
CA LEU A 98 2.83 8.49 -20.20
C LEU A 98 3.98 9.22 -19.50
N THR A 99 4.62 10.17 -20.18
CA THR A 99 5.68 11.00 -19.59
C THR A 99 5.14 11.84 -18.43
N LEU A 100 3.96 12.44 -18.58
CA LEU A 100 3.31 13.21 -17.51
C LEU A 100 3.01 12.34 -16.29
N PHE A 101 2.51 11.12 -16.51
CA PHE A 101 2.29 10.14 -15.44
C PHE A 101 3.60 9.81 -14.69
N VAL A 102 4.71 9.62 -15.41
CA VAL A 102 6.03 9.36 -14.80
C VAL A 102 6.49 10.55 -13.96
N VAL A 103 6.30 11.78 -14.44
CA VAL A 103 6.64 12.99 -13.68
C VAL A 103 5.79 13.11 -12.42
N LEU A 104 4.48 12.84 -12.50
CA LEU A 104 3.58 12.89 -11.35
C LEU A 104 3.99 11.89 -10.26
N ILE A 105 4.24 10.64 -10.65
CA ILE A 105 4.81 9.62 -9.77
C ILE A 105 6.12 10.11 -9.16
N GLY A 106 7.02 10.65 -9.99
CA GLY A 106 8.31 11.14 -9.55
C GLY A 106 8.18 12.20 -8.48
N ASN A 107 7.32 13.19 -8.68
CA ASN A 107 7.06 14.23 -7.69
C ASN A 107 6.45 13.66 -6.40
N SER A 108 5.62 12.61 -6.49
CA SER A 108 5.06 11.93 -5.31
C SER A 108 6.09 11.09 -4.54
N PHE A 109 7.20 10.66 -5.16
CA PHE A 109 8.22 9.82 -4.51
C PHE A 109 9.62 10.46 -4.38
N ALA A 110 9.85 11.63 -4.97
CA ALA A 110 11.11 12.36 -4.92
C ALA A 110 11.36 13.10 -3.60
N SER A 111 10.41 13.08 -2.66
CA SER A 111 10.58 13.54 -1.28
C SER A 111 11.44 12.61 -0.41
N LYS A 112 12.25 11.73 -1.03
CA LYS A 112 13.22 10.88 -0.34
C LYS A 112 14.24 11.75 0.42
N PRO A 113 14.88 11.21 1.47
CA PRO A 113 16.00 11.87 2.16
C PRO A 113 17.24 12.13 1.29
N ASP A 114 17.25 11.68 0.02
CA ASP A 114 18.32 11.88 -0.97
C ASP A 114 17.71 12.44 -2.29
N PRO A 115 17.60 13.78 -2.42
CA PRO A 115 17.00 14.44 -3.57
C PRO A 115 17.79 14.25 -4.87
N GLU A 116 19.12 14.20 -4.79
CA GLU A 116 20.01 14.13 -5.95
C GLU A 116 19.90 12.76 -6.64
N ASN A 117 19.87 11.68 -5.85
CA ASN A 117 19.63 10.34 -6.37
C ASN A 117 18.22 10.21 -6.97
N SER A 118 17.21 10.83 -6.33
CA SER A 118 15.83 10.81 -6.82
C SER A 118 15.67 11.52 -8.17
N GLU A 119 16.33 12.66 -8.35
CA GLU A 119 16.34 13.39 -9.62
C GLU A 119 17.05 12.60 -10.72
N ASN A 120 18.18 11.96 -10.41
CA ASN A 120 18.90 11.11 -11.35
C ASN A 120 18.10 9.86 -11.75
N MET A 121 17.40 9.22 -10.80
CA MET A 121 16.47 8.13 -11.08
C MET A 121 15.33 8.60 -11.99
N LEU A 122 14.71 9.74 -11.70
CA LEU A 122 13.64 10.29 -12.55
C LEU A 122 14.14 10.58 -13.97
N LYS A 123 15.32 11.19 -14.13
CA LYS A 123 15.96 11.41 -15.43
C LYS A 123 16.17 10.10 -16.19
N SER A 124 16.62 9.04 -15.51
CA SER A 124 16.79 7.71 -16.10
C SER A 124 15.46 7.08 -16.52
N VAL A 125 14.40 7.21 -15.73
CA VAL A 125 13.08 6.68 -16.09
C VAL A 125 12.51 7.44 -17.28
N LEU A 126 12.60 8.77 -17.26
CA LEU A 126 12.17 9.62 -18.37
C LEU A 126 12.91 9.27 -19.66
N PHE A 127 14.23 9.04 -19.59
CA PHE A 127 15.02 8.57 -20.73
C PHE A 127 14.48 7.23 -21.29
N ASN A 128 14.18 6.27 -20.42
CA ASN A 128 13.61 4.98 -20.84
C ASN A 128 12.17 5.10 -21.39
N CYS A 129 11.47 6.18 -21.08
CA CYS A 129 10.12 6.50 -21.55
C CYS A 129 10.08 7.46 -22.75
N GLN A 130 11.23 7.93 -23.22
CA GLN A 130 11.30 8.66 -24.49
C GLN A 130 10.98 7.70 -25.64
N PRO A 131 10.13 8.11 -26.61
CA PRO A 131 9.93 7.32 -27.80
C PRO A 131 11.26 7.15 -28.55
N MET A 132 11.55 5.94 -29.03
CA MET A 132 12.74 5.69 -29.87
C MET A 132 12.69 6.42 -31.22
N ALA A 133 11.58 7.10 -31.55
CA ALA A 133 11.36 7.81 -32.80
C ALA A 133 11.22 9.33 -32.58
N PRO A 134 11.57 10.18 -33.56
CA PRO A 134 11.63 11.63 -33.42
C PRO A 134 10.32 12.26 -32.93
N ARG A 135 10.44 13.43 -32.28
CA ARG A 135 9.39 14.30 -31.68
C ARG A 135 8.14 14.60 -32.53
N MET A 136 8.05 14.10 -33.76
CA MET A 136 6.89 14.24 -34.65
C MET A 136 5.74 13.26 -34.37
N LEU A 137 5.91 12.30 -33.45
CA LEU A 137 4.91 11.28 -33.12
C LEU A 137 4.17 11.49 -31.78
N ASP A 138 4.25 12.69 -31.18
CA ASP A 138 3.69 12.98 -29.83
C ASP A 138 2.17 12.74 -29.69
N LYS A 139 1.45 12.63 -30.81
CA LYS A 139 0.00 12.34 -30.86
C LYS A 139 -0.35 10.89 -31.21
N ILE A 140 0.63 10.02 -31.45
CA ILE A 140 0.40 8.64 -31.89
C ILE A 140 0.57 7.67 -30.72
N LYS A 141 -0.41 6.78 -30.55
CA LYS A 141 -0.35 5.67 -29.59
C LYS A 141 0.74 4.69 -30.05
N ILE A 142 1.78 4.52 -29.25
CA ILE A 142 2.90 3.64 -29.58
C ILE A 142 2.59 2.21 -29.09
N PRO A 143 2.89 1.17 -29.88
CA PRO A 143 2.76 -0.20 -29.44
C PRO A 143 3.49 -0.49 -28.12
N VAL A 144 2.80 -1.17 -27.19
CA VAL A 144 3.27 -1.45 -25.82
C VAL A 144 4.65 -2.09 -25.77
N PHE A 145 4.99 -2.97 -26.73
CA PHE A 145 6.28 -3.66 -26.74
C PHE A 145 7.48 -2.71 -26.89
N LEU A 146 7.30 -1.53 -27.50
CA LEU A 146 8.34 -0.50 -27.63
C LEU A 146 8.60 0.22 -26.29
N TYR A 147 7.66 0.16 -25.34
CA TYR A 147 7.77 0.78 -24.02
C TYR A 147 8.12 -0.19 -22.90
N LYS A 148 8.52 -1.43 -23.21
CA LYS A 148 8.85 -2.44 -22.20
C LYS A 148 9.89 -1.96 -21.18
N ASN A 149 10.92 -1.24 -21.63
CA ASN A 149 11.95 -0.67 -20.75
C ASN A 149 11.41 0.49 -19.91
N CYS A 150 10.56 1.35 -20.48
CA CYS A 150 9.84 2.39 -19.75
C CYS A 150 9.02 1.77 -18.61
N PHE A 151 8.10 0.84 -18.92
CA PHE A 151 7.20 0.26 -17.91
C PHE A 151 7.97 -0.43 -16.79
N ARG A 152 9.05 -1.15 -17.12
CA ARG A 152 9.93 -1.74 -16.10
C ARG A 152 10.59 -0.67 -15.22
N SER A 153 11.08 0.40 -15.82
CA SER A 153 11.72 1.51 -15.07
C SER A 153 10.72 2.24 -14.18
N VAL A 154 9.50 2.49 -14.68
CA VAL A 154 8.41 3.10 -13.92
C VAL A 154 8.01 2.22 -12.74
N SER A 155 7.81 0.92 -12.97
CA SER A 155 7.49 -0.06 -11.91
C SER A 155 8.53 -0.07 -10.79
N GLN A 156 9.83 -0.04 -11.12
CA GLN A 156 10.92 0.02 -10.15
C GLN A 156 10.99 1.37 -9.42
N PHE A 157 10.65 2.46 -10.12
CA PHE A 157 10.67 3.82 -9.58
C PHE A 157 9.48 4.12 -8.67
N MET A 158 8.30 3.54 -8.92
CA MET A 158 7.10 3.60 -8.07
C MET A 158 7.24 2.81 -6.75
N THR A 159 8.46 2.59 -6.27
CA THR A 159 8.67 1.89 -5.00
C THR A 159 8.04 2.68 -3.85
N LEU A 160 7.27 1.98 -3.02
CA LEU A 160 6.67 2.52 -1.80
C LEU A 160 7.69 2.63 -0.64
N GLY A 161 8.96 2.32 -0.91
CA GLY A 161 9.96 2.02 0.10
C GLY A 161 9.80 0.61 0.68
N SER A 162 10.85 0.11 1.35
CA SER A 162 10.75 -1.08 2.19
C SER A 162 10.12 -0.74 3.54
N ILE A 163 9.63 -1.76 4.26
CA ILE A 163 9.42 -1.61 5.70
C ILE A 163 10.78 -1.22 6.31
N PRO A 164 10.87 -0.15 7.12
CA PRO A 164 12.15 0.29 7.66
C PRO A 164 12.88 -0.83 8.43
N ASP A 165 14.19 -1.02 8.19
CA ASP A 165 14.97 -2.15 8.72
C ASP A 165 14.87 -2.34 10.25
N ARG A 166 14.70 -1.24 11.00
CA ARG A 166 14.52 -1.26 12.48
C ARG A 166 13.22 -1.94 12.93
N VAL A 167 12.22 -2.05 12.05
CA VAL A 167 10.95 -2.76 12.24
C VAL A 167 11.09 -4.24 11.87
N VAL A 168 11.93 -4.55 10.87
CA VAL A 168 12.08 -5.91 10.31
C VAL A 168 12.89 -6.83 11.23
N ASN A 169 13.77 -6.30 12.08
CA ASN A 169 14.69 -7.11 12.89
C ASN A 169 14.01 -7.74 14.14
N PRO A 170 13.92 -9.08 14.25
CA PRO A 170 13.17 -9.78 15.31
C PRO A 170 13.70 -9.55 16.73
N THR A 171 14.97 -9.19 16.90
CA THR A 171 15.59 -8.94 18.21
C THR A 171 14.90 -7.80 18.98
N ASN A 172 14.12 -6.96 18.31
CA ASN A 172 13.31 -5.91 18.91
C ASN A 172 11.87 -6.32 19.27
N ILE A 173 11.39 -7.50 18.84
CA ILE A 173 9.99 -7.93 18.94
C ILE A 173 9.76 -8.86 20.15
N GLU A 174 10.80 -9.37 20.80
CA GLU A 174 10.64 -10.27 21.96
C GLU A 174 10.81 -9.58 23.32
N VAL A 175 11.02 -8.26 23.34
CA VAL A 175 11.17 -7.55 24.61
C VAL A 175 9.79 -7.41 25.26
N PRO A 176 9.59 -7.91 26.50
CA PRO A 176 8.32 -7.81 27.19
C PRO A 176 7.84 -6.36 27.35
N PHE A 177 6.52 -6.17 27.35
CA PHE A 177 5.89 -4.85 27.47
C PHE A 177 6.40 -4.05 28.68
N ASN A 178 6.54 -4.71 29.82
CA ASN A 178 7.02 -4.13 31.07
C ASN A 178 8.50 -3.67 31.03
N VAL A 179 9.30 -4.15 30.08
CA VAL A 179 10.70 -3.72 29.91
C VAL A 179 10.80 -2.44 29.08
N ARG A 180 9.96 -2.28 28.05
CA ARG A 180 9.99 -1.09 27.16
C ARG A 180 9.05 0.03 27.57
N ASN A 181 7.99 -0.29 28.32
CA ASN A 181 7.02 0.69 28.80
C ASN A 181 6.60 0.37 30.25
N PRO A 182 7.55 0.34 31.21
CA PRO A 182 7.25 0.00 32.61
C PRO A 182 6.24 0.95 33.25
N THR A 183 6.21 2.21 32.80
CA THR A 183 5.37 3.26 33.37
C THR A 183 4.80 4.15 32.27
N TYR A 184 3.49 4.17 32.14
CA TYR A 184 2.81 5.13 31.26
C TYR A 184 2.91 6.51 31.90
N ASN A 185 3.80 7.35 31.39
CA ASN A 185 3.93 8.72 31.84
C ASN A 185 2.99 9.62 31.04
N LEU A 186 1.92 10.11 31.68
CA LEU A 186 0.93 10.93 31.02
C LEU A 186 1.55 12.28 30.61
N SER A 187 1.62 12.54 29.31
CA SER A 187 2.16 13.80 28.78
C SER A 187 1.38 15.01 29.29
N ARG A 188 2.10 16.11 29.55
CA ARG A 188 1.51 17.37 30.03
C ARG A 188 0.48 17.96 29.08
N VAL A 189 0.54 17.61 27.79
CA VAL A 189 -0.45 18.06 26.79
C VAL A 189 -1.88 17.63 27.16
N TYR A 190 -2.02 16.53 27.90
CA TYR A 190 -3.29 15.99 28.38
C TYR A 190 -3.74 16.56 29.72
N LEU A 191 -2.98 17.46 30.36
CA LEU A 191 -3.27 17.96 31.70
C LEU A 191 -3.90 19.36 31.64
N LEU A 192 -4.94 19.57 32.45
CA LEU A 192 -5.46 20.88 32.81
C LEU A 192 -5.05 21.17 34.26
N PRO A 193 -4.12 22.12 34.47
CA PRO A 193 -3.66 22.44 35.81
C PRO A 193 -4.76 23.12 36.63
N PRO A 194 -4.69 23.07 37.98
CA PRO A 194 -5.63 23.77 38.85
C PRO A 194 -5.62 25.28 38.64
N LYS A 195 -6.80 25.91 38.73
CA LYS A 195 -6.95 27.37 38.81
C LYS A 195 -6.30 27.86 40.10
N GLY A 196 -5.30 28.73 40.00
CA GLY A 196 -4.59 29.29 41.15
C GLY A 196 -3.31 28.55 41.55
N PHE A 197 -2.52 28.09 40.57
CA PHE A 197 -1.21 27.42 40.73
C PHE A 197 -0.20 28.15 41.64
N SER A 198 -0.48 29.41 42.01
CA SER A 198 0.25 30.21 42.98
C SER A 198 0.10 29.73 44.44
N ASN A 199 -0.91 28.93 44.79
CA ASN A 199 -1.05 28.35 46.12
C ASN A 199 -0.52 26.90 46.14
N LYS A 200 0.65 26.71 46.75
CA LYS A 200 1.42 25.45 46.87
C LYS A 200 0.70 24.26 47.55
N ASN A 201 -0.59 24.38 47.89
CA ASN A 201 -1.34 23.38 48.67
C ASN A 201 -2.48 22.68 47.90
N SER A 202 -2.71 22.96 46.61
CA SER A 202 -3.71 22.18 45.85
C SER A 202 -3.15 20.80 45.48
N LEU A 203 -3.62 19.73 46.15
CA LEU A 203 -3.29 18.36 45.75
C LEU A 203 -3.80 18.10 44.32
N SER A 204 -2.88 17.80 43.41
CA SER A 204 -3.22 17.31 42.07
C SER A 204 -3.80 15.91 42.15
N LYS A 205 -5.01 15.72 41.61
CA LYS A 205 -5.63 14.40 41.50
C LYS A 205 -5.04 13.64 40.30
N PRO A 206 -4.81 12.32 40.44
CA PRO A 206 -4.31 11.51 39.34
C PRO A 206 -5.36 11.39 38.23
N CYS A 207 -4.88 11.33 37.00
CA CYS A 207 -5.72 11.18 35.81
C CYS A 207 -5.85 9.72 35.42
N PRO A 208 -7.05 9.22 35.10
CA PRO A 208 -7.23 7.85 34.67
C PRO A 208 -6.58 7.65 33.30
N ILE A 209 -5.78 6.60 33.19
CA ILE A 209 -5.14 6.17 31.94
C ILE A 209 -5.63 4.78 31.55
N VAL A 210 -5.41 4.38 30.30
CA VAL A 210 -5.68 3.02 29.83
C VAL A 210 -4.97 2.00 30.74
N ARG A 211 -5.74 1.03 31.23
CA ARG A 211 -5.24 -0.02 32.15
C ARG A 211 -4.05 -0.75 31.53
N ALA A 212 -3.08 -1.10 32.37
CA ALA A 212 -1.87 -1.78 31.95
C ALA A 212 -2.15 -3.09 31.19
N SER A 213 -3.11 -3.89 31.66
CA SER A 213 -3.49 -5.16 31.02
C SER A 213 -3.99 -4.98 29.57
N ARG A 214 -4.76 -3.93 29.31
CA ARG A 214 -5.24 -3.62 27.95
C ARG A 214 -4.09 -3.18 27.05
N ARG A 215 -3.23 -2.29 27.56
CA ARG A 215 -2.04 -1.84 26.82
C ARG A 215 -1.11 -3.02 26.50
N GLU A 216 -0.92 -3.94 27.45
CA GLU A 216 -0.13 -5.16 27.24
C GLU A 216 -0.75 -6.09 26.19
N SER A 217 -2.07 -6.31 26.26
CA SER A 217 -2.82 -7.11 25.28
C SER A 217 -2.73 -6.54 23.86
N LEU A 218 -2.92 -5.23 23.69
CA LEU A 218 -2.76 -4.54 22.40
C LEU A 218 -1.30 -4.58 21.91
N TYR A 219 -0.33 -4.42 22.80
CA TYR A 219 1.09 -4.52 22.49
C TYR A 219 1.46 -5.92 21.96
N GLN A 220 1.04 -6.98 22.65
CA GLN A 220 1.27 -8.36 22.24
C GLN A 220 0.59 -8.64 20.90
N THR A 221 -0.65 -8.19 20.73
CA THR A 221 -1.39 -8.36 19.48
C THR A 221 -0.68 -7.64 18.32
N LEU A 222 -0.21 -6.41 18.53
CA LEU A 222 0.57 -5.67 17.52
C LEU A 222 1.92 -6.35 17.21
N GLN A 223 2.60 -6.99 18.18
CA GLN A 223 3.80 -7.78 17.92
C GLN A 223 3.52 -8.99 17.02
N GLU A 224 2.38 -9.67 17.22
CA GLU A 224 1.96 -10.77 16.36
C GLU A 224 1.59 -10.29 14.95
N TRP A 225 0.95 -9.13 14.82
CA TRP A 225 0.78 -8.49 13.51
C TRP A 225 2.11 -8.25 12.81
N ILE A 226 3.11 -7.68 13.49
CA ILE A 226 4.42 -7.41 12.87
C ILE A 226 5.02 -8.70 12.31
N LYS A 227 4.95 -9.80 13.07
CA LYS A 227 5.43 -11.12 12.63
C LYS A 227 4.65 -11.60 11.40
N MET A 228 3.32 -11.59 11.47
CA MET A 228 2.43 -12.03 10.39
C MET A 228 2.60 -11.21 9.11
N ALA A 229 2.66 -9.88 9.24
CA ALA A 229 2.83 -8.96 8.13
C ALA A 229 4.18 -9.16 7.45
N ASN A 230 5.26 -9.36 8.21
CA ASN A 230 6.58 -9.66 7.64
C ASN A 230 6.59 -11.00 6.89
N GLN A 231 6.04 -12.07 7.48
CA GLN A 231 5.94 -13.40 6.85
C GLN A 231 5.09 -13.36 5.57
N SER A 232 3.99 -12.62 5.61
CA SER A 232 3.05 -12.48 4.50
C SER A 232 3.44 -11.34 3.55
N LYS A 233 4.56 -10.67 3.80
CA LYS A 233 5.08 -9.51 3.06
C LYS A 233 4.04 -8.37 2.89
N ILE A 234 3.17 -8.16 3.86
CA ILE A 234 2.16 -7.10 3.81
C ILE A 234 2.80 -5.78 4.26
N LEU A 235 2.81 -4.78 3.37
CA LEU A 235 3.20 -3.41 3.73
C LEU A 235 2.09 -2.76 4.56
N TRP A 236 2.45 -2.18 5.70
CA TRP A 236 1.52 -1.61 6.66
C TRP A 236 2.13 -0.40 7.37
N TRP A 237 1.30 0.42 8.01
CA TRP A 237 1.71 1.54 8.85
C TRP A 237 0.66 1.84 9.93
N ILE A 238 1.06 2.49 11.02
CA ILE A 238 0.11 2.99 12.03
C ILE A 238 -0.68 4.19 11.48
N THR A 239 -1.96 4.31 11.85
CA THR A 239 -2.86 5.37 11.38
C THR A 239 -3.73 5.93 12.51
N TYR A 240 -4.61 6.90 12.22
CA TYR A 240 -5.64 7.44 13.13
C TYR A 240 -5.13 7.74 14.56
N GLY A 241 -5.84 7.26 15.59
CA GLY A 241 -5.54 7.56 17.00
C GLY A 241 -4.17 7.02 17.42
N THR A 242 -3.77 5.90 16.81
CA THR A 242 -2.46 5.28 17.02
C THR A 242 -1.32 6.14 16.48
N LEU A 243 -1.46 6.68 15.27
CA LEU A 243 -0.49 7.62 14.71
C LEU A 243 -0.43 8.92 15.52
N LEU A 244 -1.59 9.42 15.97
CA LEU A 244 -1.67 10.64 16.78
C LEU A 244 -0.96 10.47 18.14
N GLY A 245 -1.19 9.36 18.82
CA GLY A 245 -0.50 9.03 20.06
C GLY A 245 1.02 8.85 19.85
N SER A 246 1.39 8.16 18.77
CA SER A 246 2.80 8.04 18.34
C SER A 246 3.46 9.41 18.13
N TRP A 247 2.77 10.33 17.45
CA TRP A 247 3.28 11.67 17.16
C TRP A 247 3.40 12.55 18.42
N ARG A 248 2.44 12.48 19.34
CA ARG A 248 2.43 13.33 20.55
C ARG A 248 3.49 12.93 21.57
N ASP A 249 3.52 11.66 21.96
CA ASP A 249 4.36 11.18 23.05
C ASP A 249 4.81 9.72 22.89
N GLY A 250 4.68 9.17 21.68
CA GLY A 250 5.12 7.81 21.38
C GLY A 250 4.29 6.72 22.06
N ASN A 251 3.09 7.04 22.56
CA ASN A 251 2.24 6.10 23.31
C ASN A 251 0.78 6.10 22.81
N MET A 252 0.00 5.13 23.29
CA MET A 252 -1.46 5.10 23.12
C MET A 252 -2.08 6.33 23.78
N ILE A 253 -3.12 6.93 23.20
CA ILE A 253 -3.82 8.05 23.83
C ILE A 253 -4.45 7.56 25.17
N PRO A 254 -4.43 8.35 26.26
CA PRO A 254 -4.72 7.85 27.60
C PRO A 254 -6.18 7.39 27.84
N TYR A 255 -7.06 7.70 26.91
CA TYR A 255 -8.48 7.31 26.90
C TYR A 255 -8.87 6.53 25.63
N ASP A 256 -7.89 6.08 24.85
CA ASP A 256 -8.12 5.24 23.67
C ASP A 256 -8.52 3.81 24.06
N SER A 257 -9.04 3.03 23.11
CA SER A 257 -9.47 1.65 23.34
C SER A 257 -8.74 0.59 22.52
N ASP A 258 -8.14 0.98 21.42
CA ASP A 258 -7.72 0.13 20.31
C ASP A 258 -6.43 0.66 19.65
N VAL A 259 -5.95 -0.09 18.67
CA VAL A 259 -4.82 0.29 17.80
C VAL A 259 -5.31 0.26 16.37
N ASP A 260 -4.98 1.28 15.59
CA ASP A 260 -5.33 1.38 14.19
C ASP A 260 -4.08 1.27 13.32
N ILE A 261 -4.16 0.37 12.33
CA ILE A 261 -3.16 0.24 11.28
C ILE A 261 -3.81 0.29 9.91
N SER A 262 -3.03 0.69 8.91
CA SER A 262 -3.43 0.65 7.51
C SER A 262 -2.57 -0.33 6.74
N ILE A 263 -3.16 -0.93 5.71
CA ILE A 263 -2.48 -1.70 4.69
C ILE A 263 -2.86 -1.16 3.32
N LEU A 264 -2.13 -1.56 2.28
CA LEU A 264 -2.61 -1.33 0.93
C LEU A 264 -3.77 -2.28 0.61
N GLY A 265 -4.86 -1.74 0.07
CA GLY A 265 -6.05 -2.52 -0.28
C GLY A 265 -5.77 -3.62 -1.32
N SER A 266 -4.68 -3.50 -2.07
CA SER A 266 -4.19 -4.57 -2.94
C SER A 266 -3.77 -5.85 -2.20
N TYR A 267 -3.56 -5.80 -0.88
CA TYR A 267 -3.31 -6.96 -0.02
C TYR A 267 -4.58 -7.59 0.57
N GLU A 268 -5.78 -7.06 0.29
CA GLU A 268 -7.02 -7.53 0.91
C GLU A 268 -7.23 -9.04 0.74
N LYS A 269 -7.06 -9.56 -0.49
CA LYS A 269 -7.19 -11.00 -0.75
C LYS A 269 -6.24 -11.81 0.14
N ARG A 270 -4.97 -11.40 0.23
CA ARG A 270 -3.95 -12.04 1.08
C ARG A 270 -4.34 -11.97 2.56
N LEU A 271 -4.87 -10.84 3.03
CA LEU A 271 -5.32 -10.69 4.41
C LEU A 271 -6.51 -11.63 4.73
N ARG A 272 -7.45 -11.77 3.79
CA ARG A 272 -8.60 -12.68 3.94
C ARG A 272 -8.17 -14.14 4.00
N GLU A 273 -7.15 -14.54 3.24
CA GLU A 273 -6.56 -15.88 3.29
C GLU A 273 -5.89 -16.19 4.64
N LEU A 274 -5.48 -15.17 5.40
CA LEU A 274 -4.90 -15.32 6.75
C LEU A 274 -5.94 -15.33 7.87
N ALA A 275 -7.21 -15.07 7.56
CA ALA A 275 -8.26 -14.95 8.57
C ALA A 275 -8.47 -16.27 9.33
N THR A 276 -8.68 -16.16 10.64
CA THR A 276 -9.10 -17.27 11.48
C THR A 276 -10.48 -17.76 11.04
N ASP A 277 -10.65 -19.08 10.92
CA ASP A 277 -11.98 -19.67 10.71
C ASP A 277 -12.90 -19.16 11.83
N ARG A 278 -14.07 -18.62 11.47
CA ARG A 278 -15.02 -18.04 12.42
C ARG A 278 -15.39 -19.02 13.53
N LYS A 279 -15.48 -20.32 13.24
CA LYS A 279 -15.78 -21.37 14.22
C LYS A 279 -14.64 -21.63 15.20
N ALA A 280 -13.41 -21.24 14.86
CA ALA A 280 -12.23 -21.37 15.70
C ALA A 280 -11.94 -20.11 16.53
N ILE A 281 -12.76 -19.05 16.40
CA ILE A 281 -12.55 -17.80 17.13
C ILE A 281 -12.73 -18.05 18.63
N GLN A 282 -11.71 -17.68 19.40
CA GLN A 282 -11.71 -17.89 20.85
C GLN A 282 -11.01 -16.75 21.59
N LYS A 283 -11.66 -16.26 22.64
CA LYS A 283 -11.04 -15.34 23.61
C LYS A 283 -9.79 -15.96 24.23
N GLY A 284 -8.72 -15.17 24.33
CA GLY A 284 -7.42 -15.57 24.88
C GLY A 284 -6.51 -16.27 23.87
N LYS A 285 -6.95 -16.44 22.62
CA LYS A 285 -6.13 -16.91 21.49
C LYS A 285 -5.98 -15.78 20.48
N PHE A 286 -4.96 -15.87 19.64
CA PHE A 286 -4.85 -15.00 18.49
C PHE A 286 -6.04 -15.23 17.53
N ASN A 287 -6.71 -14.16 17.14
CA ASN A 287 -7.77 -14.17 16.13
C ASN A 287 -7.52 -13.05 15.12
N LEU A 288 -7.70 -13.34 13.84
CA LEU A 288 -7.84 -12.36 12.76
C LEU A 288 -9.19 -12.57 12.08
N VAL A 289 -10.06 -11.57 12.15
CA VAL A 289 -11.41 -11.62 11.58
C VAL A 289 -11.52 -10.56 10.50
N THR A 290 -12.07 -10.89 9.35
CA THR A 290 -12.39 -9.91 8.29
C THR A 290 -13.89 -9.67 8.20
N ARG A 291 -14.27 -8.45 7.82
CA ARG A 291 -15.67 -8.15 7.47
C ARG A 291 -16.11 -8.99 6.26
N PRO A 292 -17.41 -9.33 6.13
CA PRO A 292 -17.89 -10.24 5.07
C PRO A 292 -17.97 -9.62 3.67
N GLY A 293 -17.98 -8.29 3.54
CA GLY A 293 -18.12 -7.61 2.26
C GLY A 293 -17.44 -6.24 2.25
N GLU A 294 -18.05 -5.30 1.53
CA GLU A 294 -17.61 -3.90 1.43
C GLU A 294 -17.78 -3.12 2.73
N HIS A 295 -17.20 -1.92 2.78
CA HIS A 295 -17.39 -0.98 3.87
C HIS A 295 -18.87 -0.59 4.02
N CYS A 296 -19.34 -0.51 5.26
CA CYS A 296 -20.65 0.07 5.56
C CYS A 296 -20.64 1.59 5.43
N VAL A 297 -21.02 2.13 4.28
CA VAL A 297 -21.30 3.58 4.13
C VAL A 297 -22.67 3.92 4.73
N THR A 298 -23.66 3.05 4.56
CA THR A 298 -25.01 3.21 5.11
C THR A 298 -25.38 2.04 6.03
N SER A 299 -26.26 2.31 6.99
CA SER A 299 -26.73 1.29 7.94
C SER A 299 -28.08 0.71 7.50
N PRO A 300 -28.30 -0.62 7.56
CA PRO A 300 -27.35 -1.64 7.97
C PRO A 300 -26.58 -2.20 6.75
N GLY A 301 -25.25 -2.15 6.75
CA GLY A 301 -24.47 -2.94 5.79
C GLY A 301 -24.18 -4.36 6.30
N LEU A 302 -23.49 -5.15 5.47
CA LEU A 302 -23.33 -6.60 5.68
C LEU A 302 -22.43 -6.93 6.88
N ARG A 303 -22.97 -7.68 7.86
CA ARG A 303 -22.24 -8.13 9.06
C ARG A 303 -22.50 -9.61 9.31
N LEU A 304 -21.50 -10.29 9.86
CA LEU A 304 -21.60 -11.67 10.33
C LEU A 304 -21.20 -11.76 11.79
N ASP A 305 -22.02 -12.41 12.62
CA ASP A 305 -21.63 -12.80 13.97
C ASP A 305 -20.46 -13.82 13.95
N CYS A 306 -19.92 -14.17 15.10
CA CYS A 306 -18.82 -15.14 15.20
C CYS A 306 -19.23 -16.56 14.80
N ASN A 307 -20.53 -16.87 14.71
CA ASN A 307 -21.03 -18.15 14.18
C ASN A 307 -21.24 -18.12 12.65
N GLY A 308 -20.99 -16.98 12.00
CA GLY A 308 -21.20 -16.80 10.57
C GLY A 308 -22.66 -16.52 10.17
N ARG A 309 -23.49 -16.05 11.10
CA ARG A 309 -24.89 -15.66 10.84
C ARG A 309 -24.98 -14.18 10.49
N ASN A 310 -25.83 -13.85 9.52
CA ASN A 310 -26.14 -12.47 9.18
C ASN A 310 -26.79 -11.74 10.35
N VAL A 311 -26.27 -10.56 10.67
CA VAL A 311 -26.82 -9.68 11.71
C VAL A 311 -26.89 -8.24 11.19
N THR A 312 -27.80 -7.43 11.72
CA THR A 312 -28.02 -6.04 11.26
C THR A 312 -27.28 -5.00 12.09
N SER A 313 -26.66 -5.39 13.19
CA SER A 313 -25.97 -4.51 14.14
C SER A 313 -24.72 -5.19 14.74
N LEU A 314 -23.96 -4.43 15.53
CA LEU A 314 -22.78 -4.92 16.25
C LEU A 314 -23.22 -5.79 17.47
N GLN A 315 -23.64 -7.03 17.21
CA GLN A 315 -24.08 -7.99 18.24
C GLN A 315 -22.92 -8.62 19.02
N ASP A 316 -21.79 -8.84 18.35
CA ASP A 316 -20.56 -9.43 18.93
C ASP A 316 -19.27 -8.87 18.30
N THR A 317 -18.12 -9.39 18.72
CA THR A 317 -16.79 -8.95 18.25
C THR A 317 -16.57 -9.15 16.73
N CYS A 318 -17.30 -10.05 16.08
CA CYS A 318 -17.12 -10.39 14.67
C CYS A 318 -18.09 -9.63 13.75
N SER A 319 -19.19 -9.12 14.32
CA SER A 319 -20.29 -8.44 13.63
C SER A 319 -20.00 -6.98 13.21
N PHE A 320 -18.77 -6.69 12.76
CA PHE A 320 -18.38 -5.39 12.23
C PHE A 320 -18.42 -5.37 10.70
N CYS A 321 -18.47 -4.16 10.13
CA CYS A 321 -18.42 -3.93 8.68
C CYS A 321 -17.57 -2.71 8.27
N GLY A 322 -16.89 -2.12 9.25
CA GLY A 322 -15.72 -1.26 9.13
C GLY A 322 -14.98 -1.43 10.46
N PRO A 323 -13.65 -1.63 10.52
CA PRO A 323 -12.58 -1.70 9.48
C PRO A 323 -12.67 -2.91 8.52
N LEU A 324 -11.67 -3.13 7.65
CA LEU A 324 -11.56 -4.35 6.82
C LEU A 324 -11.37 -5.60 7.68
N ALA A 325 -10.51 -5.51 8.71
CA ALA A 325 -10.25 -6.62 9.61
C ALA A 325 -9.98 -6.14 11.04
N ARG A 326 -10.18 -7.07 11.98
CA ARG A 326 -9.82 -6.92 13.39
C ARG A 326 -8.93 -8.06 13.81
N MET A 327 -7.87 -7.73 14.52
CA MET A 327 -6.99 -8.71 15.13
C MET A 327 -7.00 -8.53 16.64
N PHE A 328 -7.13 -9.62 17.40
CA PHE A 328 -7.26 -9.56 18.86
C PHE A 328 -6.99 -10.88 19.58
N HIS A 329 -6.59 -10.74 20.83
CA HIS A 329 -6.62 -11.81 21.84
C HIS A 329 -7.86 -11.72 22.73
N GLN A 330 -8.18 -10.50 23.16
CA GLN A 330 -9.29 -10.23 24.07
C GLN A 330 -10.40 -9.50 23.33
N TYR A 331 -11.65 -9.86 23.63
CA TYR A 331 -12.79 -9.12 23.09
C TYR A 331 -12.78 -7.68 23.59
N GLY A 332 -12.98 -6.73 22.68
CA GLY A 332 -12.94 -5.29 22.95
C GLY A 332 -11.54 -4.67 22.96
N GLU A 333 -10.50 -5.40 22.56
CA GLU A 333 -9.10 -4.92 22.50
C GLU A 333 -8.53 -5.24 21.13
N TYR A 334 -8.87 -4.40 20.16
CA TYR A 334 -8.64 -4.67 18.75
C TYR A 334 -7.44 -3.91 18.20
N VAL A 335 -6.73 -4.58 17.30
CA VAL A 335 -5.97 -3.90 16.26
C VAL A 335 -6.85 -3.87 15.00
N ASP A 336 -7.38 -2.69 14.67
CA ASP A 336 -8.26 -2.44 13.54
C ASP A 336 -7.42 -2.14 12.28
N ILE A 337 -7.75 -2.81 11.17
CA ILE A 337 -6.95 -2.80 9.92
C ILE A 337 -7.74 -2.14 8.79
N TYR A 338 -7.27 -0.97 8.34
CA TYR A 338 -7.93 -0.17 7.30
C TYR A 338 -7.24 -0.32 5.94
N PRO A 339 -7.99 -0.52 4.85
CA PRO A 339 -7.41 -0.56 3.51
C PRO A 339 -7.23 0.87 2.96
N VAL A 340 -6.06 1.11 2.38
CA VAL A 340 -5.73 2.33 1.63
C VAL A 340 -5.44 1.97 0.17
N HIS A 341 -6.11 2.64 -0.75
CA HIS A 341 -6.01 2.38 -2.18
C HIS A 341 -5.18 3.46 -2.87
N LEU A 342 -4.26 3.07 -3.74
CA LEU A 342 -3.50 4.01 -4.55
C LEU A 342 -4.22 4.22 -5.89
N GLU A 343 -4.39 5.49 -6.26
CA GLU A 343 -5.23 5.88 -7.39
C GLU A 343 -4.51 6.90 -8.28
N VAL A 344 -4.75 6.77 -9.59
CA VAL A 344 -4.37 7.76 -10.60
C VAL A 344 -5.61 8.48 -11.05
N HIS A 345 -5.63 9.79 -10.88
CA HIS A 345 -6.73 10.66 -11.29
C HIS A 345 -6.44 11.23 -12.67
N VAL A 346 -7.43 11.22 -13.55
CA VAL A 346 -7.30 11.74 -14.91
C VAL A 346 -8.37 12.79 -15.23
N ASP A 347 -8.06 13.68 -16.17
CA ASP A 347 -9.00 14.70 -16.64
C ASP A 347 -9.98 14.16 -17.69
N VAL A 348 -10.75 15.07 -18.29
CA VAL A 348 -11.72 14.73 -19.33
C VAL A 348 -11.11 14.15 -20.61
N ALA A 349 -9.84 14.42 -20.86
CA ALA A 349 -9.05 13.94 -21.98
C ALA A 349 -8.11 12.79 -21.59
N ASN A 350 -8.34 12.16 -20.43
CA ASN A 350 -7.50 11.12 -19.84
C ASN A 350 -6.07 11.57 -19.52
N ASN A 351 -5.77 12.87 -19.43
CA ASN A 351 -4.45 13.30 -18.95
C ASN A 351 -4.33 12.96 -17.46
N PRO A 352 -3.24 12.31 -17.02
CA PRO A 352 -3.00 12.10 -15.60
C PRO A 352 -2.81 13.47 -14.91
N ILE A 353 -3.55 13.70 -13.83
CA ILE A 353 -3.52 14.95 -13.05
C ILE A 353 -2.84 14.72 -11.70
N GLU A 354 -3.17 13.62 -11.02
CA GLU A 354 -2.72 13.36 -9.66
C GLU A 354 -2.49 11.86 -9.44
N PHE A 355 -1.47 11.56 -8.63
CA PHE A 355 -1.22 10.23 -8.10
C PHE A 355 -1.25 10.29 -6.58
N GLY A 356 -2.25 9.62 -6.00
CA GLY A 356 -2.56 9.75 -4.58
C GLY A 356 -3.12 8.48 -3.96
N TYR A 357 -3.69 8.65 -2.79
CA TYR A 357 -4.35 7.58 -2.05
C TYR A 357 -5.78 7.94 -1.65
N LEU A 358 -6.59 6.90 -1.49
CA LEU A 358 -7.91 6.93 -0.89
C LEU A 358 -7.93 5.99 0.31
N ASP A 359 -8.23 6.53 1.48
CA ASP A 359 -8.41 5.76 2.71
C ASP A 359 -9.89 5.42 2.87
N GLU A 360 -10.22 4.14 2.84
CA GLU A 360 -11.61 3.69 2.93
C GLU A 360 -12.23 3.94 4.33
N GLY A 361 -11.40 4.14 5.35
CA GLY A 361 -11.86 4.56 6.68
C GLY A 361 -12.24 6.05 6.75
N MET A 362 -11.92 6.83 5.71
CA MET A 362 -12.32 8.23 5.59
C MET A 362 -13.49 8.35 4.61
N ASP A 363 -14.65 8.82 5.09
CA ASP A 363 -15.79 9.17 4.24
C ASP A 363 -15.50 10.49 3.49
N ARG A 364 -14.64 10.41 2.47
CA ARG A 364 -14.17 11.55 1.68
C ARG A 364 -14.08 11.19 0.20
N ASP A 365 -14.48 12.15 -0.63
CA ASP A 365 -14.32 12.08 -2.09
C ASP A 365 -12.94 12.55 -2.58
N ARG A 366 -12.09 13.08 -1.68
CA ARG A 366 -10.82 13.70 -2.04
C ARG A 366 -9.67 12.72 -1.93
N VAL A 367 -8.83 12.70 -2.95
CA VAL A 367 -7.53 12.02 -2.93
C VAL A 367 -6.46 12.96 -2.38
N ASP A 368 -5.65 12.41 -1.47
CA ASP A 368 -4.46 13.06 -0.93
C ASP A 368 -3.21 12.51 -1.63
N PRO A 369 -2.14 13.31 -1.81
CA PRO A 369 -0.95 12.84 -2.51
C PRO A 369 -0.30 11.62 -1.83
N ALA A 370 0.18 10.68 -2.63
CA ALA A 370 0.81 9.46 -2.12
C ALA A 370 2.08 9.75 -1.30
N SER A 371 2.71 10.91 -1.54
CA SER A 371 3.87 11.44 -0.81
C SER A 371 3.63 11.70 0.68
N VAL A 372 2.36 11.82 1.09
CA VAL A 372 1.97 11.95 2.50
C VAL A 372 2.24 10.65 3.25
N ILE A 373 1.98 9.50 2.60
CA ILE A 373 2.18 8.17 3.20
C ILE A 373 3.58 7.65 2.87
N PHE A 374 4.01 7.73 1.61
CA PHE A 374 5.21 7.06 1.12
C PHE A 374 6.37 8.02 0.81
N PRO A 375 7.62 7.56 0.96
CA PRO A 375 8.02 6.30 1.58
C PRO A 375 7.72 6.27 3.08
N LEU A 376 7.45 5.09 3.64
CA LEU A 376 7.20 4.99 5.08
C LEU A 376 8.45 5.38 5.90
N ARG A 377 8.23 5.96 7.07
CA ARG A 377 9.29 6.24 8.06
C ARG A 377 9.12 5.40 9.31
N THR A 378 10.14 5.38 10.18
CA THR A 378 10.05 4.71 11.48
C THR A 378 9.53 5.68 12.55
N CYS A 379 8.44 5.31 13.21
CA CYS A 379 7.93 5.98 14.41
C CYS A 379 8.10 5.10 15.66
N LYS A 380 7.87 5.69 16.84
CA LYS A 380 7.79 4.99 18.12
C LYS A 380 6.34 4.90 18.59
N TYR A 381 5.90 3.72 19.00
CA TYR A 381 4.57 3.54 19.58
C TYR A 381 4.64 2.46 20.67
N MET A 382 4.30 2.82 21.90
CA MET A 382 4.32 1.94 23.07
C MET A 382 5.67 1.20 23.25
N GLY A 383 6.78 1.86 22.92
CA GLY A 383 8.13 1.28 22.96
C GLY A 383 8.52 0.41 21.76
N LEU A 384 7.60 0.16 20.82
CA LEU A 384 7.91 -0.49 19.54
C LEU A 384 8.44 0.54 18.52
N SER A 385 9.29 0.07 17.61
CA SER A 385 9.55 0.75 16.35
C SER A 385 8.55 0.24 15.32
N VAL A 386 7.75 1.14 14.75
CA VAL A 386 6.67 0.81 13.82
C VAL A 386 6.73 1.71 12.58
N PRO A 387 6.28 1.23 11.41
CA PRO A 387 6.16 2.06 10.21
C PRO A 387 5.02 3.06 10.37
N CYS A 388 5.23 4.29 9.92
CA CYS A 388 4.24 5.36 9.90
C CYS A 388 4.35 6.15 8.58
N PRO A 389 3.34 6.96 8.22
CA PRO A 389 3.38 7.84 7.06
C PRO A 389 4.65 8.70 7.00
N ASN A 390 5.09 9.04 5.78
CA ASN A 390 6.21 9.95 5.52
C ASN A 390 6.03 11.31 6.19
N ASP A 391 4.81 11.86 6.07
CA ASP A 391 4.39 13.13 6.66
C ASP A 391 3.16 12.93 7.57
N PRO A 392 3.37 12.51 8.83
CA PRO A 392 2.29 12.32 9.79
C PRO A 392 1.54 13.60 10.13
N GLU A 393 2.18 14.76 10.07
CA GLU A 393 1.51 16.02 10.40
C GLU A 393 0.47 16.36 9.34
N ARG A 394 0.82 16.21 8.06
CA ARG A 394 -0.13 16.38 6.96
C ARG A 394 -1.23 15.33 6.99
N PHE A 395 -0.89 14.08 7.27
CA PHE A 395 -1.90 13.01 7.43
C PHE A 395 -2.87 13.33 8.58
N LEU A 396 -2.35 13.65 9.77
CA LEU A 396 -3.16 13.96 10.96
C LEU A 396 -3.97 15.25 10.78
N THR A 397 -3.43 16.25 10.09
CA THR A 397 -4.16 17.46 9.71
C THR A 397 -5.31 17.13 8.76
N SER A 398 -5.10 16.21 7.81
CA SER A 398 -6.18 15.73 6.95
C SER A 398 -7.26 15.06 7.83
N VAL A 399 -6.91 14.11 8.68
CA VAL A 399 -7.88 13.36 9.50
C VAL A 399 -8.62 14.23 10.53
N TYR A 400 -7.89 14.98 11.37
CA TYR A 400 -8.41 15.63 12.58
C TYR A 400 -8.47 17.17 12.48
N GLY A 401 -7.99 17.76 11.39
CA GLY A 401 -7.89 19.22 11.22
C GLY A 401 -6.60 19.81 11.79
N LYS A 402 -6.40 21.13 11.59
CA LYS A 402 -5.15 21.83 11.97
C LYS A 402 -4.82 21.79 13.46
N GLU A 403 -5.84 21.65 14.30
CA GLU A 403 -5.69 21.58 15.76
C GLU A 403 -5.47 20.14 16.27
N PHE A 404 -5.13 19.18 15.39
CA PHE A 404 -4.94 17.77 15.76
C PHE A 404 -3.94 17.59 16.91
N ALA A 405 -2.97 18.49 17.06
CA ALA A 405 -1.99 18.43 18.14
C ALA A 405 -2.65 18.59 19.52
N LEU A 406 -3.77 19.32 19.62
CA LEU A 406 -4.50 19.54 20.85
C LEU A 406 -5.40 18.32 21.19
N PRO A 407 -5.29 17.73 22.39
CA PRO A 407 -6.16 16.64 22.80
C PRO A 407 -7.62 17.07 22.84
N LYS A 408 -8.50 16.20 22.31
CA LYS A 408 -9.96 16.40 22.37
C LYS A 408 -10.46 16.49 23.80
N SER A 409 -9.88 15.67 24.68
CA SER A 409 -10.13 15.73 26.11
C SER A 409 -8.82 15.91 26.87
N ARG A 410 -8.87 16.75 27.89
CA ARG A 410 -7.78 16.96 28.85
C ARG A 410 -8.27 16.64 30.25
N CYS A 411 -7.38 16.15 31.10
CA CYS A 411 -7.72 15.78 32.46
C CYS A 411 -7.52 16.96 33.40
N SER A 412 -8.59 17.35 34.08
CA SER A 412 -8.55 18.33 35.17
C SER A 412 -7.81 17.74 36.37
N GLN A 413 -6.68 18.34 36.72
CA GLN A 413 -5.92 17.94 37.91
C GLN A 413 -6.60 18.35 39.23
N GLU A 414 -7.67 19.16 39.19
CA GLU A 414 -8.52 19.43 40.35
C GLU A 414 -9.50 18.29 40.64
N THR A 415 -10.02 17.67 39.58
CA THR A 415 -11.10 16.68 39.67
C THR A 415 -10.65 15.25 39.39
N GLY A 416 -9.51 15.06 38.72
CA GLY A 416 -9.04 13.76 38.22
C GLY A 416 -9.89 13.22 37.06
N LYS A 417 -10.63 14.08 36.35
CA LYS A 417 -11.56 13.68 35.29
C LYS A 417 -11.17 14.29 33.95
N TRP A 418 -11.40 13.53 32.88
CA TRP A 418 -11.34 14.02 31.51
C TRP A 418 -12.50 14.99 31.26
N THR A 419 -12.18 16.14 30.66
CA THR A 419 -13.12 17.20 30.28
C THR A 419 -12.96 17.53 28.81
#